data_AF-A0A2E0SY40-F1
#
_entry.id   AF-A0A2E0SY40-F1
#
_cell.length_a   1.000
_cell.length_b   1.000
_cell.length_c   1.000
_cell.angle_alpha   90.00
_cell.angle_beta   90.00
_cell.angle_gamma   90.00
#
_symmetry.space_group_name_H-M   'P 1'
#
loop_
_entity.id
_entity.type
_entity.pdbx_description
1 polymer ?
#
loop_
_entity_poly.entity_id
_entity_poly.type
_entity_poly.pdbx_seq_one_letter_code
_entity_poly.pdbx_strand_id
1 'polypeptide(L)'
;MLAQGQPLAAAAREVGAMRTTAYIWRDGTAVRRKDSAVKVVPQPWPLSLRPISSRFLFEEERILIADLASRGARPTEIAALHDRSPSTISRELRRNVHGRTRGA
;
A
#
# COMPACT_ATOMS: atom_id res chain seq x y z
N MET A 1 -1.65 17.65 -2.63
CA MET A 1 -2.89 18.27 -3.18
C MET A 1 -3.75 18.91 -2.09
N LEU A 2 -4.10 18.19 -1.02
CA LEU A 2 -4.97 18.73 0.05
C LEU A 2 -4.28 19.81 0.91
N ALA A 3 -2.99 19.64 1.22
CA ALA A 3 -2.20 20.64 1.95
C ALA A 3 -2.05 21.97 1.18
N GLN A 4 -2.20 21.92 -0.14
CA GLN A 4 -2.20 23.07 -1.04
C GLN A 4 -3.60 23.70 -1.19
N GLY A 5 -4.57 23.31 -0.35
CA GLY A 5 -5.92 23.87 -0.34
C GLY A 5 -6.87 23.33 -1.41
N GLN A 6 -6.48 22.28 -2.17
CA GLN A 6 -7.39 21.71 -3.15
C GLN A 6 -8.56 20.95 -2.49
N PRO A 7 -9.77 21.04 -3.06
CA PRO A 7 -10.92 20.31 -2.54
C PRO A 7 -10.72 18.79 -2.72
N LEU A 8 -11.17 18.03 -1.72
CA LEU A 8 -10.98 16.57 -1.65
C LEU A 8 -11.49 15.84 -2.90
N ALA A 9 -12.61 16.28 -3.46
CA ALA A 9 -13.17 15.69 -4.67
C ALA A 9 -12.27 15.89 -5.91
N ALA A 10 -11.57 17.02 -6.01
CA ALA A 10 -10.63 17.26 -7.10
C ALA A 10 -9.39 16.37 -6.95
N ALA A 11 -8.83 16.30 -5.75
CA ALA A 11 -7.71 15.40 -5.46
C ALA A 11 -8.06 13.93 -5.70
N ALA A 12 -9.27 13.49 -5.30
CA ALA A 12 -9.76 12.14 -5.54
C ALA A 12 -9.83 11.80 -7.03
N ARG A 13 -10.38 12.72 -7.83
CA ARG A 13 -10.43 12.58 -9.29
C ARG A 13 -9.03 12.47 -9.90
N GLU A 14 -8.08 13.24 -9.40
CA GLU A 14 -6.71 13.21 -9.92
C GLU A 14 -5.99 11.88 -9.67
N VAL A 15 -6.20 11.26 -8.50
CA VAL A 15 -5.59 9.96 -8.16
C VAL A 15 -6.44 8.76 -8.60
N GLY A 16 -7.53 8.98 -9.34
CA GLY A 16 -8.42 7.91 -9.81
C GLY A 16 -9.27 7.27 -8.70
N ALA A 17 -9.45 7.94 -7.56
CA ALA A 17 -10.30 7.49 -6.46
C ALA A 17 -11.74 7.98 -6.61
N MET A 18 -12.70 7.15 -6.20
CA MET A 18 -14.10 7.58 -6.13
C MET A 18 -14.27 8.64 -5.02
N ARG A 19 -15.06 9.68 -5.31
CA ARG A 19 -15.35 10.78 -4.38
C ARG A 19 -15.77 10.27 -3.00
N THR A 20 -16.74 9.37 -2.94
CA THR A 20 -17.26 8.81 -1.69
C THR A 20 -16.17 8.09 -0.89
N THR A 21 -15.32 7.32 -1.57
CA THR A 21 -14.17 6.64 -0.94
C THR A 21 -13.21 7.63 -0.29
N ALA A 22 -12.90 8.74 -0.97
CA ALA A 22 -12.01 9.75 -0.43
C ALA A 22 -12.57 10.39 0.86
N TYR A 23 -13.89 10.67 0.91
CA TYR A 23 -14.54 11.16 2.13
C TYR A 23 -14.53 10.12 3.26
N ILE A 24 -14.80 8.85 2.95
CA ILE A 24 -14.73 7.77 3.93
C ILE A 24 -13.31 7.62 4.50
N TRP A 25 -12.28 7.77 3.68
CA TRP A 25 -10.89 7.72 4.15
C TRP A 25 -10.55 8.92 5.03
N ARG A 26 -11.05 10.12 4.71
CA ARG A 26 -10.78 11.31 5.50
C ARG A 26 -11.52 11.28 6.85
N ASP A 27 -12.79 10.93 6.83
CA ASP A 27 -13.69 11.15 7.97
C ASP A 27 -14.02 9.85 8.74
N GLY A 28 -13.65 8.70 8.18
CA GLY A 28 -14.22 7.41 8.58
C GLY A 28 -15.65 7.24 8.05
N THR A 29 -16.31 6.17 8.49
CA THR A 29 -17.71 5.92 8.15
C THR A 29 -18.41 5.08 9.21
N ALA A 30 -19.74 5.05 9.20
CA ALA A 30 -20.54 4.16 10.01
C ALA A 30 -21.35 3.23 9.09
N VAL A 31 -21.19 1.92 9.29
CA VAL A 31 -21.90 0.90 8.52
C VAL A 31 -22.96 0.26 9.39
N ARG A 32 -24.23 0.42 9.02
CA ARG A 32 -25.35 -0.29 9.65
C ARG A 32 -25.41 -1.72 9.12
N ARG A 33 -25.40 -2.70 10.04
CA ARG A 33 -25.54 -4.13 9.75
C ARG A 33 -27.02 -4.53 9.72
N LYS A 34 -27.29 -5.73 9.20
CA LYS A 34 -28.66 -6.29 9.06
C LYS A 34 -29.37 -6.50 10.41
N ASP A 35 -28.60 -6.73 11.47
CA ASP A 35 -29.06 -6.84 12.86
C ASP A 35 -29.28 -5.48 13.54
N SER A 36 -29.32 -4.39 12.76
CA SER A 36 -29.40 -2.99 13.22
C SER A 36 -28.18 -2.50 14.01
N ALA A 37 -27.12 -3.30 14.18
CA ALA A 37 -25.90 -2.84 14.82
C ALA A 37 -25.18 -1.81 13.93
N VAL A 38 -24.63 -0.75 14.53
CA VAL A 38 -23.80 0.24 13.82
C VAL A 38 -22.33 -0.06 14.08
N LYS A 39 -21.57 -0.36 13.01
CA LYS A 39 -20.12 -0.48 13.05
C LYS A 39 -19.49 0.84 12.63
N VAL A 40 -18.87 1.54 13.57
CA VAL A 40 -18.00 2.69 13.25
C VAL A 40 -16.69 2.15 12.69
N VAL A 41 -16.32 2.63 11.51
CA VAL A 41 -15.04 2.40 10.84
C VAL A 41 -14.27 3.72 10.94
N PRO A 42 -13.24 3.80 11.79
CA PRO A 42 -12.48 5.03 11.95
C PRO A 42 -11.72 5.38 10.68
N GLN A 43 -11.29 6.65 10.58
CA GLN A 43 -10.36 7.09 9.55
C GLN A 43 -9.11 6.17 9.50
N PRO A 44 -8.60 5.80 8.32
CA PRO A 44 -7.46 4.88 8.21
C PRO A 44 -6.11 5.45 8.65
N TRP A 45 -6.02 6.75 9.02
CA TRP A 45 -4.73 7.43 9.22
C TRP A 45 -4.58 8.23 10.53
N PRO A 46 -3.37 8.25 11.13
CA PRO A 46 -2.36 7.21 11.02
C PRO A 46 -2.79 6.05 11.91
N LEU A 47 -3.08 4.89 11.32
CA LEU A 47 -2.92 3.65 12.07
C LEU A 47 -1.46 3.63 12.49
N SER A 48 -1.18 3.64 13.80
CA SER A 48 0.18 3.45 14.27
C SER A 48 0.73 2.19 13.60
N LEU A 49 1.72 2.37 12.73
CA LEU A 49 2.42 1.26 12.11
C LEU A 49 3.07 0.52 13.29
N ARG A 50 2.43 -0.56 13.75
CA ARG A 50 3.02 -1.39 14.79
C ARG A 50 4.36 -1.85 14.24
N PRO A 51 5.48 -1.62 14.96
CA PRO A 51 6.78 -2.07 14.52
C PRO A 51 6.70 -3.55 14.18
N ILE A 52 7.03 -3.87 12.95
CA ILE A 52 7.05 -5.25 12.49
C ILE A 52 8.37 -5.85 13.00
N SER A 53 8.33 -7.09 13.52
CA SER A 53 9.55 -7.79 13.90
C SER A 53 10.52 -7.88 12.72
N SER A 54 11.83 -7.78 13.00
CA SER A 54 12.91 -7.91 12.01
C SER A 54 12.89 -9.23 11.21
N ARG A 55 12.13 -10.23 11.65
CA ARG A 55 11.84 -11.46 10.89
C ARG A 55 11.10 -11.19 9.58
N PHE A 56 10.34 -10.11 9.48
CA PHE A 56 9.57 -9.73 8.30
C PHE A 56 10.24 -8.55 7.57
N LEU A 57 9.78 -8.30 6.34
CA LEU A 57 10.21 -7.14 5.57
C LEU A 57 9.47 -5.89 6.06
N PHE A 58 10.22 -4.82 6.30
CA PHE A 58 9.68 -3.48 6.51
C PHE A 58 9.14 -2.90 5.21
N GLU A 59 8.31 -1.87 5.31
CA GLU A 59 7.71 -1.22 4.14
C GLU A 59 8.79 -0.68 3.18
N GLU A 60 9.82 -0.04 3.73
CA GLU A 60 10.94 0.52 2.99
C GLU A 60 11.71 -0.58 2.23
N GLU A 61 11.91 -1.75 2.86
CA GLU A 61 12.53 -2.90 2.19
C GLU A 61 11.67 -3.38 1.02
N ARG A 62 10.34 -3.46 1.21
CA ARG A 62 9.41 -3.91 0.16
C ARG A 62 9.39 -2.95 -1.03
N ILE A 63 9.39 -1.64 -0.77
CA ILE A 63 9.45 -0.59 -1.80
C ILE A 63 10.75 -0.70 -2.60
N LEU A 64 11.89 -0.85 -1.91
CA LEU A 64 13.18 -0.94 -2.56
C LEU A 64 13.31 -2.22 -3.40
N ILE A 65 12.87 -3.37 -2.87
CA ILE A 65 12.82 -4.63 -3.61
C ILE A 65 12.01 -4.46 -4.91
N ALA A 66 10.87 -3.79 -4.84
CA ALA A 66 10.04 -3.53 -6.01
C ALA A 66 10.72 -2.59 -7.02
N ASP A 67 11.36 -1.51 -6.56
CA ASP A 67 12.09 -0.58 -7.43
C ASP A 67 13.26 -1.27 -8.15
N LEU A 68 14.11 -2.00 -7.43
CA LEU A 68 15.24 -2.71 -8.04
C LEU A 68 14.79 -3.78 -9.03
N ALA A 69 13.76 -4.56 -8.68
CA ALA A 69 13.20 -5.54 -9.60
C ALA A 69 12.60 -4.87 -10.85
N SER A 70 11.98 -3.68 -10.70
CA SER A 70 11.44 -2.93 -11.83
C SER A 70 12.53 -2.47 -12.82
N ARG A 71 13.75 -2.26 -12.33
CA ARG A 71 14.97 -1.93 -13.09
C ARG A 71 15.69 -3.16 -13.65
N GLY A 72 15.17 -4.36 -13.40
CA GLY A 72 15.71 -5.62 -13.94
C GLY A 72 16.69 -6.36 -13.02
N ALA A 73 16.88 -5.92 -11.78
CA ALA A 73 17.75 -6.62 -10.83
C ALA A 73 17.19 -8.01 -10.49
N ARG A 74 18.09 -8.99 -10.41
CA ARG A 74 17.77 -10.38 -10.08
C ARG A 74 17.62 -10.54 -8.55
N PRO A 75 16.82 -11.51 -8.08
CA PRO A 75 16.59 -11.71 -6.64
C PRO A 75 17.86 -11.91 -5.81
N THR A 76 18.90 -12.53 -6.39
CA THR A 76 20.20 -12.74 -5.74
C THR A 76 21.01 -11.46 -5.61
N GLU A 77 20.90 -10.54 -6.57
CA GLU A 77 21.59 -9.24 -6.53
C GLU A 77 20.94 -8.34 -5.47
N ILE A 78 19.60 -8.33 -5.44
CA ILE A 78 18.83 -7.60 -4.42
C ILE A 78 19.14 -8.14 -3.01
N ALA A 79 19.25 -9.46 -2.86
CA ALA A 79 19.62 -10.10 -1.60
C ALA A 79 21.07 -9.86 -1.16
N ALA A 80 21.98 -9.54 -2.09
CA ALA A 80 23.34 -9.14 -1.72
C ALA A 80 23.39 -7.70 -1.18
N LEU A 81 22.47 -6.84 -1.63
CA LEU A 81 22.35 -5.45 -1.18
C LEU A 81 21.61 -5.32 0.16
N HIS A 82 20.70 -6.25 0.46
CA HIS A 82 19.92 -6.29 1.70
C HIS A 82 20.18 -7.60 2.39
N ASP A 83 20.69 -7.57 3.63
CA ASP A 83 20.99 -8.73 4.50
C ASP A 83 19.78 -9.68 4.71
N ARG A 84 19.36 -10.34 3.65
CA ARG A 84 18.12 -11.08 3.47
C ARG A 84 18.39 -12.24 2.53
N SER A 85 17.74 -13.36 2.78
CA SER A 85 17.92 -14.52 1.90
C SER A 85 17.34 -14.25 0.50
N PRO A 86 17.98 -14.74 -0.59
CA PRO A 86 17.40 -14.70 -1.93
C PRO A 86 15.99 -15.33 -2.02
N SER A 87 15.70 -16.29 -1.13
CA SER A 87 14.39 -16.92 -1.03
C SER A 87 13.32 -15.97 -0.47
N THR A 88 13.69 -15.06 0.42
CA THR A 88 12.80 -14.01 0.95
C THR A 88 12.40 -13.07 -0.18
N ILE A 89 13.40 -12.58 -0.93
CA ILE A 89 13.19 -11.68 -2.07
C ILE A 89 12.32 -12.32 -3.14
N SER A 90 12.62 -13.57 -3.51
CA SER A 90 11.87 -14.31 -4.53
C SER A 90 10.40 -14.52 -4.14
N ARG A 91 10.13 -14.81 -2.86
CA ARG A 91 8.75 -14.93 -2.35
C ARG A 91 8.03 -13.60 -2.40
N GLU A 92 8.69 -12.51 -2.03
CA GLU A 92 8.07 -11.18 -2.07
C GLU A 92 7.71 -10.78 -3.50
N LEU A 93 8.65 -10.92 -4.44
CA LEU A 93 8.40 -10.63 -5.84
C LEU A 93 7.26 -11.49 -6.39
N ARG A 94 7.25 -12.80 -6.10
CA ARG A 94 6.17 -13.70 -6.53
C ARG A 94 4.80 -13.28 -6.01
N ARG A 95 4.69 -12.86 -4.75
CA ARG A 95 3.42 -12.42 -4.15
C ARG A 95 2.88 -11.14 -4.80
N ASN A 96 3.78 -10.23 -5.17
CA ASN A 96 3.42 -8.93 -5.74
C ASN A 96 3.48 -8.91 -7.28
N VAL A 97 3.67 -10.07 -7.93
CA VAL A 97 3.41 -10.23 -9.36
C VAL A 97 1.89 -10.23 -9.54
N HIS A 98 1.33 -9.04 -9.56
CA HIS A 98 0.06 -8.79 -10.23
C HIS A 98 0.48 -8.34 -11.61
N GLY A 99 0.01 -9.07 -12.63
CA GLY A 99 0.50 -8.95 -13.99
C GLY A 99 0.70 -7.48 -14.35
N ARG A 100 1.95 -7.10 -14.63
CA ARG A 100 2.23 -5.91 -15.42
C ARG A 100 1.47 -6.16 -16.72
N THR A 101 0.26 -5.60 -16.86
CA THR A 101 -0.31 -5.35 -18.16
C THR A 101 0.73 -4.50 -18.86
N ARG A 102 1.58 -5.16 -19.65
CA ARG A 102 2.43 -4.49 -20.62
C ARG A 102 1.43 -3.73 -21.47
N GLY A 103 1.54 -2.40 -21.47
CA GLY A 103 0.73 -1.56 -22.34
C GLY A 103 0.78 -2.11 -23.77
N ALA A 104 -0.40 -2.28 -24.35
CA ALA A 104 -0.64 -2.29 -25.78
C ALA A 104 -1.37 -0.98 -26.09
#